data_AF-A0A0E9N426-F1
#
_entry.id   AF-A0A0E9N426-F1
#
_cell.length_a   1.000
_cell.length_b   1.000
_cell.length_c   1.000
_cell.angle_alpha   90.00
_cell.angle_beta   90.00
_cell.angle_gamma   90.00
#
_symmetry.space_group_name_H-M   'P 1'
#
loop_
_entity.id
_entity.type
_entity.pdbx_description
1 polymer ?
#
loop_
_entity_poly.entity_id
_entity_poly.type
_entity_poly.pdbx_seq_one_letter_code
_entity_poly.pdbx_strand_id
1 'polypeptide(L)'
;MPVLCGKRYFQKKGFWQHAAVWLIVIYGLGEGIGSGLFPYDHTASGLTLSGKLHNVFSGIGVAALVLLPLSLWRVFPKQEFPGMNACIHFVGWSGLLLVFVFMLSRQNILPLKGLWQRLFILDYYILMIVIAMDMLVTHFRAGPTPVKRH
;
A
#
# COMPACT_ATOMS: atom_id res chain seq x y z
N MET A 1 2.91 12.30 37.29
CA MET A 1 2.81 11.05 36.52
C MET A 1 2.68 11.36 35.03
N PRO A 2 3.76 11.30 34.22
CA PRO A 2 3.59 11.05 32.79
C PRO A 2 4.77 10.24 32.21
N VAL A 3 4.78 8.92 32.36
CA VAL A 3 5.77 8.05 31.68
C VAL A 3 5.11 6.90 30.91
N LEU A 4 3.81 6.66 31.16
CA LEU A 4 3.06 5.57 30.51
C LEU A 4 2.55 5.93 29.10
N CYS A 5 2.46 7.22 28.76
CA CYS A 5 2.00 7.66 27.43
C CYS A 5 3.06 7.44 26.35
N GLY A 6 4.34 7.69 26.67
CA GLY A 6 5.45 7.57 25.71
C GLY A 6 5.71 6.13 25.24
N LYS A 7 5.67 5.14 26.16
CA LYS A 7 5.85 3.72 25.79
C LYS A 7 4.72 3.22 24.88
N ARG A 8 3.47 3.59 25.13
CA ARG A 8 2.33 3.25 24.26
C ARG A 8 2.42 3.91 22.89
N TYR A 9 2.91 5.15 22.81
CA TYR A 9 3.10 5.86 21.54
C TYR A 9 4.19 5.19 20.68
N PHE A 10 5.33 4.85 21.29
CA PHE A 10 6.44 4.15 20.61
C PHE A 10 6.08 2.71 20.19
N GLN A 11 5.40 1.95 21.05
CA GLN A 11 4.93 0.60 20.70
C GLN A 11 3.85 0.60 19.61
N LYS A 12 2.91 1.55 19.65
CA LYS A 12 1.89 1.69 18.59
C LYS A 12 2.55 2.04 17.25
N LYS A 13 3.55 2.94 17.24
CA LYS A 13 4.31 3.28 16.03
C LYS A 13 4.95 2.03 15.40
N GLY A 14 5.55 1.16 16.22
CA GLY A 14 6.11 -0.13 15.77
C GLY A 14 5.07 -1.08 15.17
N PHE A 15 3.90 -1.22 15.80
CA PHE A 15 2.82 -2.07 15.25
C PHE A 15 2.36 -1.61 13.87
N TRP A 16 2.09 -0.31 13.70
CA TRP A 16 1.64 0.24 12.41
C TRP A 16 2.72 0.19 11.33
N GLN A 17 3.99 0.32 11.72
CA GLN A 17 5.13 0.10 10.81
C GLN A 17 5.19 -1.35 10.33
N HIS A 18 5.10 -2.33 11.24
CA HIS A 18 5.05 -3.74 10.86
C HIS A 18 3.83 -4.06 10.00
N ALA A 19 2.66 -3.48 10.31
CA ALA A 19 1.45 -3.63 9.51
C ALA A 19 1.67 -3.10 8.08
N ALA A 20 2.27 -1.92 7.91
CA ALA A 20 2.58 -1.37 6.60
C ALA A 20 3.53 -2.28 5.80
N VAL A 21 4.57 -2.83 6.43
CA VAL A 21 5.49 -3.79 5.78
C VAL A 21 4.74 -5.03 5.32
N TRP A 22 3.92 -5.64 6.17
CA TRP A 22 3.14 -6.82 5.81
C TRP A 22 2.13 -6.54 4.69
N LEU A 23 1.51 -5.36 4.67
CA LEU A 23 0.60 -4.95 3.60
C LEU A 23 1.32 -4.83 2.25
N ILE A 24 2.54 -4.29 2.22
CA ILE A 24 3.38 -4.22 1.00
C ILE A 24 3.75 -5.62 0.53
N VAL A 25 4.12 -6.52 1.45
CA VAL A 25 4.45 -7.92 1.13
C VAL A 25 3.23 -8.63 0.55
N ILE A 26 2.06 -8.52 1.19
CA ILE A 26 0.82 -9.14 0.70
C ILE A 26 0.45 -8.59 -0.68
N TYR A 27 0.60 -7.28 -0.90
CA TYR A 27 0.39 -6.67 -2.21
C TYR A 27 1.32 -7.28 -3.28
N GLY A 28 2.62 -7.34 -3.02
CA GLY A 28 3.59 -7.94 -3.94
C GLY A 28 3.36 -9.43 -4.21
N LEU A 29 2.91 -10.18 -3.20
CA LEU A 29 2.56 -11.59 -3.35
C LEU A 29 1.26 -11.78 -4.15
N GLY A 30 0.24 -10.95 -3.93
CA GLY A 30 -1.05 -11.06 -4.60
C GLY A 30 -1.01 -10.62 -6.05
N GLU A 31 -0.61 -9.36 -6.29
CA GLU A 31 -0.57 -8.76 -7.64
C GLU A 31 0.70 -9.13 -8.41
N GLY A 32 1.84 -9.42 -7.76
CA GLY A 32 3.04 -9.85 -8.46
C GLY A 32 3.03 -11.36 -8.73
N ILE A 33 3.23 -12.14 -7.67
CA ILE A 33 3.40 -13.60 -7.79
C ILE A 33 2.07 -14.29 -8.14
N GLY A 34 0.99 -13.96 -7.46
CA GLY A 34 -0.31 -14.58 -7.66
C GLY A 34 -0.89 -14.30 -9.04
N SER A 35 -0.81 -13.06 -9.51
CA SER A 35 -1.31 -12.71 -10.85
C SER A 35 -0.43 -13.29 -11.98
N GLY A 36 0.88 -13.41 -11.75
CA GLY A 36 1.85 -13.93 -12.73
C GLY A 36 1.84 -15.46 -12.85
N LEU A 37 1.64 -16.18 -11.74
CA LEU A 37 1.55 -17.65 -11.75
C LEU A 37 0.20 -18.17 -12.27
N PHE A 38 -0.87 -17.37 -12.12
CA PHE A 38 -2.20 -17.72 -12.59
C PHE A 38 -2.63 -16.73 -13.69
N PRO A 39 -2.28 -16.98 -14.96
CA PRO A 39 -2.74 -16.14 -16.04
C PRO A 39 -4.27 -16.17 -16.13
N TYR A 40 -4.83 -15.03 -16.55
CA TYR A 40 -6.26 -14.85 -16.72
C TYR A 40 -6.73 -15.57 -18.00
N ASP A 41 -6.92 -16.87 -17.90
CA ASP A 41 -7.38 -17.68 -19.03
C ASP A 41 -8.91 -17.74 -19.07
N HIS A 42 -9.46 -17.39 -20.23
CA HIS A 42 -10.88 -17.53 -20.56
C HIS A 42 -11.05 -18.66 -21.57
N THR A 43 -11.67 -19.75 -21.13
CA THR A 43 -12.15 -20.80 -22.03
C THR A 43 -13.57 -20.47 -22.50
N ALA A 44 -13.99 -21.03 -23.64
CA ALA A 44 -15.32 -20.81 -24.22
C ALA A 44 -16.50 -21.15 -23.26
N SER A 45 -16.24 -21.90 -22.18
CA SER A 45 -17.21 -22.28 -21.15
C SER A 45 -17.21 -21.38 -19.89
N GLY A 46 -16.43 -20.29 -19.87
CA GLY A 46 -16.37 -19.33 -18.77
C GLY A 46 -15.00 -19.22 -18.10
N LEU A 47 -14.97 -18.61 -16.91
CA LEU A 47 -13.74 -18.41 -16.13
C LEU A 47 -13.13 -19.76 -15.72
N THR A 48 -11.91 -20.03 -16.17
CA THR A 48 -11.11 -21.16 -15.69
C THR A 48 -10.85 -21.04 -14.19
N LEU A 49 -10.52 -22.16 -13.53
CA LEU A 49 -10.10 -22.15 -12.12
C LEU A 49 -8.91 -21.18 -11.92
N SER A 50 -7.99 -21.13 -12.88
CA SER A 50 -6.88 -20.18 -12.92
C SER A 50 -7.36 -18.72 -12.91
N GLY A 51 -8.31 -18.35 -13.77
CA GLY A 51 -8.89 -17.01 -13.79
C GLY A 51 -9.63 -16.64 -12.50
N LYS A 52 -10.25 -17.62 -11.81
CA LYS A 52 -10.87 -17.39 -10.49
C LYS A 52 -9.82 -17.13 -9.42
N LEU A 53 -8.75 -17.92 -9.39
CA LEU A 53 -7.64 -17.72 -8.48
C LEU A 53 -6.94 -16.39 -8.73
N HIS A 54 -6.68 -16.03 -9.99
CA HIS A 54 -6.15 -14.73 -10.38
C HIS A 54 -6.98 -13.58 -9.80
N ASN A 55 -8.31 -13.62 -9.97
CA ASN A 55 -9.20 -12.60 -9.43
C ASN A 55 -9.16 -12.51 -7.90
N VAL A 56 -9.00 -13.63 -7.20
CA VAL A 56 -8.89 -13.66 -5.73
C VAL A 56 -7.56 -13.09 -5.29
N PHE A 57 -6.44 -13.52 -5.87
CA PHE A 57 -5.10 -13.02 -5.53
C PHE A 57 -4.95 -11.52 -5.84
N SER A 58 -5.41 -11.09 -7.02
CA SER A 58 -5.49 -9.67 -7.39
C SER A 58 -6.36 -8.88 -6.40
N GLY A 59 -7.54 -9.40 -6.05
CA GLY A 59 -8.43 -8.77 -5.07
C GLY A 59 -7.79 -8.60 -3.68
N ILE A 60 -7.07 -9.61 -3.20
CA ILE A 60 -6.34 -9.55 -1.92
C ILE A 60 -5.21 -8.51 -2.00
N GLY A 61 -4.46 -8.47 -3.10
CA GLY A 61 -3.41 -7.48 -3.31
C GLY A 61 -3.96 -6.06 -3.30
N VAL A 62 -5.02 -5.80 -4.07
CA VAL A 62 -5.70 -4.49 -4.11
C VAL A 62 -6.22 -4.09 -2.73
N ALA A 63 -6.83 -5.01 -1.99
CA ALA A 63 -7.31 -4.74 -0.63
C ALA A 63 -6.16 -4.35 0.31
N ALA A 64 -5.03 -5.07 0.25
CA ALA A 64 -3.85 -4.74 1.05
C ALA A 64 -3.29 -3.35 0.70
N LEU A 65 -3.31 -2.98 -0.58
CA LEU A 65 -2.84 -1.67 -1.05
C LEU A 65 -3.73 -0.54 -0.52
N VAL A 66 -5.06 -0.70 -0.53
CA VAL A 66 -6.02 0.29 0.00
C VAL A 66 -5.88 0.48 1.52
N LEU A 67 -5.54 -0.58 2.25
CA LEU A 67 -5.31 -0.50 3.70
C LEU A 67 -3.95 0.13 4.07
N LEU A 68 -3.03 0.27 3.11
CA LEU A 68 -1.70 0.83 3.30
C LEU A 68 -1.73 2.28 3.84
N PRO A 69 -2.39 3.26 3.20
CA PRO A 69 -2.44 4.65 3.67
C PRO A 69 -3.06 4.77 5.06
N LEU A 70 -4.02 3.89 5.43
CA LEU A 70 -4.61 3.87 6.77
C LEU A 70 -3.58 3.54 7.85
N SER A 71 -2.68 2.57 7.56
CA SER A 71 -1.58 2.23 8.46
C SER A 71 -0.57 3.38 8.54
N LEU A 72 -0.26 3.99 7.39
CA LEU A 72 0.71 5.09 7.29
C LEU A 72 0.25 6.38 7.98
N TRP A 73 -1.05 6.69 8.01
CA TRP A 73 -1.59 7.82 8.79
C TRP A 73 -1.26 7.74 10.29
N ARG A 74 -1.03 6.53 10.81
CA ARG A 74 -0.69 6.32 12.23
C ARG A 74 0.82 6.34 12.45
N VAL A 75 1.60 6.12 11.40
CA VAL A 75 3.07 6.20 11.43
C VAL A 75 3.55 7.64 11.29
N PHE A 76 2.89 8.45 10.44
CA PHE A 76 3.26 9.83 10.14
C PHE A 76 2.20 10.84 10.62
N PRO A 77 2.21 11.20 11.93
CA PRO A 77 1.25 12.16 12.47
C PRO A 77 1.48 13.58 11.93
N LYS A 78 0.39 14.31 11.69
CA LYS A 78 0.39 15.72 11.21
C LYS A 78 1.29 16.66 12.01
N GLN A 79 1.46 16.40 13.31
CA GLN A 79 2.23 17.23 14.23
C GLN A 79 3.74 17.15 13.99
N GLU A 80 4.23 15.98 13.53
CA GLU A 80 5.66 15.77 13.25
C GLU A 80 5.97 16.01 11.76
N PHE A 81 5.07 15.61 10.85
CA PHE A 81 5.32 15.65 9.40
C PHE A 81 4.09 16.15 8.61
N PRO A 82 3.85 17.48 8.55
CA PRO A 82 2.64 18.02 7.92
C PRO A 82 2.57 17.74 6.41
N GLY A 83 3.70 17.79 5.69
CA GLY A 83 3.76 17.52 4.25
C GLY A 83 3.52 16.04 3.90
N MET A 84 4.15 15.13 4.64
CA MET A 84 3.96 13.68 4.44
C MET A 84 2.51 13.27 4.75
N ASN A 85 1.93 13.79 5.83
CA ASN A 85 0.55 13.51 6.18
C ASN A 85 -0.44 14.01 5.10
N ALA A 86 -0.18 15.19 4.50
CA ALA A 86 -0.99 15.68 3.38
C ALA A 86 -0.89 14.76 2.14
N CYS A 87 0.32 14.28 1.82
CA CYS A 87 0.53 13.33 0.72
C CYS A 87 -0.20 11.99 0.96
N ILE A 88 -0.07 11.40 2.16
CA ILE A 88 -0.77 10.15 2.49
C ILE A 88 -2.29 10.35 2.46
N HIS A 89 -2.81 11.50 2.91
CA HIS A 89 -4.24 11.80 2.78
C HIS A 89 -4.68 11.98 1.34
N PHE A 90 -3.91 12.70 0.53
CA PHE A 90 -4.19 12.88 -0.89
C PHE A 90 -4.28 11.51 -1.57
N VAL A 91 -3.23 10.69 -1.45
CA VAL A 91 -3.17 9.35 -2.05
C VAL A 91 -4.24 8.40 -1.48
N GLY A 92 -4.57 8.52 -0.19
CA GLY A 92 -5.65 7.74 0.40
C GLY A 92 -7.01 8.05 -0.22
N TRP A 93 -7.32 9.34 -0.44
CA TRP A 93 -8.59 9.75 -1.06
C TRP A 93 -8.62 9.52 -2.57
N SER A 94 -7.57 9.90 -3.30
CA SER A 94 -7.46 9.62 -4.73
C SER A 94 -7.45 8.12 -5.00
N GLY A 95 -6.75 7.36 -4.16
CA GLY A 95 -6.70 5.91 -4.23
C GLY A 95 -8.06 5.25 -4.00
N LEU A 96 -8.84 5.68 -3.01
CA LEU A 96 -10.22 5.20 -2.81
C LEU A 96 -11.12 5.50 -4.01
N LEU A 97 -11.02 6.71 -4.56
CA LEU A 97 -11.77 7.10 -5.75
C LEU A 97 -11.37 6.27 -6.97
N LEU A 98 -10.08 6.03 -7.18
CA LEU A 98 -9.57 5.23 -8.29
C LEU A 98 -9.97 3.75 -8.18
N VAL A 99 -9.97 3.17 -6.97
CA VAL A 99 -10.51 1.83 -6.74
C VAL A 99 -11.99 1.77 -7.06
N PHE A 100 -12.75 2.76 -6.61
CA PHE A 100 -14.18 2.83 -6.90
C PHE A 100 -14.43 2.88 -8.41
N VAL A 101 -13.70 3.73 -9.15
CA VAL A 101 -13.77 3.80 -10.61
C VAL A 101 -13.35 2.48 -11.27
N PHE A 102 -12.29 1.83 -10.77
CA PHE A 102 -11.86 0.51 -11.24
C PHE A 102 -12.95 -0.56 -11.02
N MET A 103 -13.64 -0.55 -9.88
CA MET A 103 -14.74 -1.48 -9.60
C MET A 103 -15.94 -1.23 -10.52
N LEU A 104 -16.29 0.03 -10.82
CA LEU A 104 -17.30 0.36 -11.83
C LEU A 104 -16.88 -0.12 -13.23
N SER A 105 -15.60 0.05 -13.57
CA SER A 105 -15.06 -0.44 -14.84
C SER A 105 -15.09 -1.97 -14.92
N ARG A 106 -14.87 -2.71 -13.82
CA ARG A 106 -15.02 -4.18 -13.80
C ARG A 106 -16.44 -4.61 -14.17
N GLN A 107 -17.46 -3.87 -13.74
CA GLN A 107 -18.88 -4.10 -14.08
C GLN A 107 -19.26 -3.70 -15.52
N ASN A 108 -18.28 -3.40 -16.39
CA ASN A 108 -18.47 -2.93 -17.77
C ASN A 108 -19.19 -1.57 -17.89
N ILE A 109 -19.29 -0.78 -16.80
CA ILE A 109 -19.91 0.55 -16.83
C ILE A 109 -18.99 1.56 -17.52
N LEU A 110 -17.67 1.43 -17.31
CA LEU A 110 -16.65 2.27 -17.91
C LEU A 110 -15.74 1.45 -18.81
N PRO A 111 -15.51 1.86 -20.07
CA PRO A 111 -14.50 1.25 -20.93
C PRO A 111 -13.09 1.49 -20.35
N LEU A 112 -12.12 0.67 -20.78
CA LEU A 112 -10.70 0.77 -20.39
C LEU A 112 -10.36 0.27 -18.97
N LYS A 113 -10.84 -0.92 -18.58
CA LYS A 113 -10.53 -1.58 -17.29
C LYS A 113 -9.05 -1.53 -16.91
N GLY A 114 -8.18 -1.85 -17.85
CA GLY A 114 -6.73 -1.88 -17.63
C GLY A 114 -6.09 -0.50 -17.40
N LEU A 115 -6.67 0.58 -17.94
CA LEU A 115 -6.17 1.94 -17.70
C LEU A 115 -6.45 2.37 -16.26
N TRP A 116 -7.68 2.17 -15.79
CA TRP A 116 -8.08 2.51 -14.43
C TRP A 116 -7.32 1.71 -13.38
N GLN A 117 -7.06 0.42 -13.64
CA GLN A 117 -6.21 -0.41 -12.79
C GLN A 117 -4.78 0.15 -12.70
N ARG A 118 -4.17 0.54 -13.83
CA ARG A 118 -2.81 1.11 -13.85
C ARG A 118 -2.72 2.47 -13.19
N LEU A 119 -3.72 3.34 -13.37
CA LEU A 119 -3.78 4.64 -12.69
C LEU A 119 -3.89 4.49 -11.17
N PHE A 120 -4.77 3.57 -10.72
CA PHE A 120 -4.86 3.21 -9.31
C PHE A 120 -3.51 2.74 -8.77
N ILE A 121 -2.85 1.79 -9.43
CA ILE A 121 -1.55 1.28 -8.97
C ILE A 121 -0.49 2.40 -8.94
N LEU A 122 -0.45 3.25 -9.96
CA LEU A 122 0.52 4.35 -10.07
C LEU A 122 0.42 5.31 -8.88
N ASP A 123 -0.80 5.66 -8.45
CA ASP A 123 -1.04 6.57 -7.32
C ASP A 123 -0.40 6.06 -6.02
N TYR A 124 -0.58 4.77 -5.71
CA TYR A 124 0.04 4.15 -4.53
C TYR A 124 1.55 3.92 -4.70
N TYR A 125 2.04 3.71 -5.92
CA TYR A 125 3.48 3.63 -6.18
C TYR A 125 4.18 4.95 -5.89
N ILE A 126 3.57 6.08 -6.26
CA ILE A 126 4.10 7.41 -5.93
C ILE A 126 4.24 7.55 -4.41
N LEU A 127 3.21 7.14 -3.64
CA LEU A 127 3.29 7.15 -2.18
C LEU A 127 4.44 6.30 -1.63
N MET A 128 4.61 5.07 -2.13
CA MET A 128 5.69 4.19 -1.70
C MET A 128 7.07 4.78 -2.01
N ILE A 129 7.24 5.37 -3.20
CA ILE A 129 8.49 6.04 -3.60
C ILE A 129 8.77 7.24 -2.70
N VAL A 130 7.78 8.09 -2.43
CA VAL A 130 7.93 9.27 -1.56
C VAL A 130 8.38 8.85 -0.15
N ILE A 131 7.77 7.79 0.41
CA ILE A 131 8.14 7.27 1.72
C ILE A 131 9.54 6.66 1.71
N ALA A 132 9.88 5.87 0.68
CA ALA A 132 11.21 5.28 0.54
C ALA A 132 12.30 6.35 0.44
N MET A 133 12.04 7.43 -0.32
CA MET A 133 12.95 8.56 -0.44
C MET A 133 13.10 9.32 0.88
N ASP A 134 12.02 9.55 1.62
CA ASP A 134 12.07 10.20 2.93
C ASP A 134 12.88 9.38 3.94
N MET A 135 12.68 8.05 3.96
CA MET A 135 13.47 7.13 4.80
C MET A 135 14.95 7.14 4.39
N LEU A 136 15.25 7.12 3.09
CA LEU A 136 16.61 7.13 2.57
C LEU A 136 17.34 8.44 2.91
N VAL A 137 16.69 9.59 2.68
CA VAL A 137 17.23 10.91 3.02
C VAL A 137 17.45 11.04 4.52
N THR A 138 16.51 10.56 5.34
CA THR A 138 16.66 10.55 6.80
C THR A 138 17.83 9.68 7.24
N HIS A 139 18.03 8.51 6.61
CA HIS A 139 19.17 7.63 6.89
C HIS A 139 20.51 8.31 6.57
N PHE A 140 20.63 8.97 5.43
CA PHE A 140 21.86 9.71 5.08
C PHE A 140 22.11 10.92 5.97
N ARG A 141 21.06 11.62 6.41
CA ARG A 141 21.16 12.76 7.33
C ARG A 141 21.51 12.37 8.77
N ALA A 142 21.17 11.15 9.18
CA ALA A 142 21.44 10.68 10.54
C ALA A 142 22.93 10.45 10.83
N GLY A 143 23.79 10.44 9.81
CA GLY A 143 25.21 10.10 9.93
C GLY A 143 25.43 8.64 10.37
N PRO A 144 26.65 8.09 10.25
CA PRO A 144 26.95 6.77 10.77
C PRO A 144 26.73 6.78 12.30
N THR A 145 25.84 5.92 12.78
CA THR A 145 25.65 5.69 14.21
C THR A 145 27.00 5.33 14.83
N PRO A 146 27.44 5.98 15.93
CA PRO A 146 28.64 5.56 16.61
C PRO A 146 28.43 4.12 17.06
N VAL A 147 29.23 3.20 16.51
CA VAL A 147 29.28 1.80 16.90
C VAL A 147 29.57 1.80 18.40
N LYS A 148 28.55 1.48 19.22
CA LYS A 148 28.77 1.16 20.62
C LYS A 148 29.57 -0.14 20.64
N ARG A 149 30.90 -0.02 20.75
CA ARG A 149 31.74 -1.14 21.17
C ARG A 149 31.29 -1.51 22.57
N HIS A 150 30.73 -2.71 22.69
CA HIS A 150 30.56 -3.39 23.96
C HIS A 150 31.91 -3.96 24.42
#